data_AF-A0A4R0MZC7-F1
#
_entry.id   AF-A0A4R0MZC7-F1
#
_cell.length_a   1.000
_cell.length_b   1.000
_cell.length_c   1.000
_cell.angle_alpha   90.00
_cell.angle_beta   90.00
_cell.angle_gamma   90.00
#
_symmetry.space_group_name_H-M   'P 1'
#
loop_
_entity.id
_entity.type
_entity.pdbx_description
1 polymer ?
#
loop_
_entity_poly.entity_id
_entity_poly.type
_entity_poly.pdbx_seq_one_letter_code
_entity_poly.pdbx_strand_id
1 'polypeptide(L)'
;MKLTKAIKLGCCALASVLFIAACTSDDKPLTAAPATKGDTKEPNPFPFYKNIEIKPGFNFEVLSWGKGVDTLGGYLLLMSDSVKNNYKSISVERKGIIADAWNMDMDNDGNPELYVQYVVRKNVNDLNVFEYSNGSFDKISFPGLKDNLKKGYEGNDKFFVKNGDLFRSVPVVNVDSGKTTTLVKTIKYRLSGNSFSTSEVKPGE
;
A
#
# COMPACT_ATOMS: atom_id res chain seq x y z
N MET A 1 31.36 -89.58 26.99
CA MET A 1 31.23 -89.23 28.43
C MET A 1 30.69 -87.82 28.50
N LYS A 2 29.38 -87.66 28.78
CA LYS A 2 28.81 -87.14 30.05
C LYS A 2 29.12 -85.65 30.27
N LEU A 3 28.20 -84.72 30.54
CA LEU A 3 26.77 -84.78 30.83
C LEU A 3 26.22 -83.32 30.80
N THR A 4 25.22 -83.06 29.94
CA THR A 4 23.91 -82.44 30.22
C THR A 4 23.70 -81.17 31.09
N LYS A 5 22.66 -80.43 30.63
CA LYS A 5 21.52 -79.81 31.38
C LYS A 5 21.75 -78.39 31.93
N ALA A 6 20.80 -77.45 31.88
CA ALA A 6 19.36 -77.53 31.59
C ALA A 6 18.81 -76.17 31.11
N ILE A 7 18.10 -76.21 29.99
CA ILE A 7 17.01 -75.29 29.64
C ILE A 7 15.80 -75.75 30.45
N LYS A 8 15.24 -74.88 31.30
CA LYS A 8 13.96 -75.16 31.98
C LYS A 8 12.83 -74.43 31.28
N LEU A 9 12.13 -75.27 30.51
CA LEU A 9 10.75 -75.18 30.07
C LEU A 9 9.78 -74.99 31.25
N GLY A 10 8.86 -74.05 31.11
CA GLY A 10 7.53 -74.06 31.75
C GLY A 10 6.53 -73.66 30.66
N CYS A 11 6.17 -74.59 29.78
CA CYS A 11 4.94 -75.39 29.81
C CYS A 11 3.64 -74.58 29.97
N CYS A 12 2.96 -74.47 28.83
CA CYS A 12 1.54 -74.74 28.61
C CYS A 12 0.49 -73.86 29.29
N ALA A 13 -0.29 -73.13 28.48
CA ALA A 13 -1.70 -73.49 28.25
C ALA A 13 -2.35 -72.61 27.16
N LEU A 14 -2.97 -73.31 26.20
CA LEU A 14 -4.26 -73.04 25.54
C LEU A 14 -4.53 -71.64 24.95
N ALA A 15 -4.59 -71.51 23.63
CA ALA A 15 -5.78 -71.76 22.80
C ALA A 15 -6.89 -70.71 22.99
N SER A 16 -6.90 -69.74 22.08
CA SER A 16 -8.07 -69.18 21.37
C SER A 16 -9.44 -69.28 22.06
N VAL A 17 -9.93 -68.15 22.60
CA VAL A 17 -11.37 -67.84 22.65
C VAL A 17 -11.59 -66.36 22.28
N LEU A 18 -12.53 -66.19 21.37
CA LEU A 18 -13.20 -65.02 20.82
C LEU A 18 -13.84 -64.08 21.88
N PHE A 19 -13.91 -62.76 21.54
CA PHE A 19 -14.86 -61.67 21.94
C PHE A 19 -15.35 -61.63 23.42
N ILE A 20 -15.53 -60.51 24.14
CA ILE A 20 -16.30 -59.28 23.87
C ILE A 20 -16.03 -58.30 25.05
N ALA A 21 -16.16 -56.99 24.80
CA ALA A 21 -16.54 -55.93 25.76
C ALA A 21 -15.48 -55.53 26.84
N ALA A 22 -15.30 -54.28 27.25
CA ALA A 22 -16.06 -53.05 27.10
C ALA A 22 -15.11 -51.85 27.26
N CYS A 23 -15.43 -50.73 26.60
CA CYS A 23 -14.84 -49.43 26.86
C CYS A 23 -15.04 -49.06 28.34
N THR A 24 -13.94 -48.79 29.05
CA THR A 24 -13.99 -47.98 30.27
C THR A 24 -13.42 -46.61 29.90
N SER A 25 -14.32 -45.65 29.70
CA SER A 25 -13.94 -44.24 29.55
C SER A 25 -13.56 -43.72 30.94
N ASP A 26 -12.27 -43.54 31.18
CA ASP A 26 -11.78 -42.71 32.28
C ASP A 26 -11.94 -41.24 31.87
N ASP A 27 -13.06 -40.63 32.26
CA ASP A 27 -13.26 -39.18 32.16
C ASP A 27 -12.36 -38.48 33.18
N LYS A 28 -11.10 -38.26 32.81
CA LYS A 28 -10.26 -37.25 33.45
C LYS A 28 -10.82 -35.88 33.06
N PRO A 29 -11.14 -34.98 34.00
CA PRO A 29 -11.54 -33.63 33.64
C PRO A 29 -10.34 -32.96 32.99
N LEU A 30 -10.41 -32.78 31.66
CA LEU A 30 -9.48 -31.93 30.94
C LEU A 30 -9.66 -30.51 31.48
N THR A 31 -8.64 -30.06 32.17
CA THR A 31 -8.47 -28.69 32.61
C THR A 31 -8.73 -27.78 31.41
N ALA A 32 -9.66 -26.83 31.56
CA ALA A 32 -9.97 -25.88 30.50
C ALA A 32 -8.66 -25.25 29.99
N ALA A 33 -8.41 -25.36 28.69
CA ALA A 33 -7.29 -24.70 28.05
C ALA A 33 -7.34 -23.20 28.41
N PRO A 34 -6.21 -22.56 28.77
CA PRO A 34 -6.20 -21.12 28.97
C PRO A 34 -6.72 -20.48 27.69
N ALA A 35 -7.73 -19.61 27.83
CA ALA A 35 -8.30 -18.88 26.72
C ALA A 35 -7.14 -18.24 25.95
N THR A 36 -7.01 -18.60 24.67
CA THR A 36 -6.16 -17.90 23.72
C THR A 36 -6.53 -16.43 23.82
N LYS A 37 -5.67 -15.62 24.44
CA LYS A 37 -5.74 -14.16 24.32
C LYS A 37 -5.82 -13.92 22.82
N GLY A 38 -6.97 -13.42 22.37
CA GLY A 38 -7.15 -13.08 20.96
C GLY A 38 -5.97 -12.21 20.55
N ASP A 39 -5.36 -12.55 19.43
CA ASP A 39 -4.30 -11.75 18.84
C ASP A 39 -4.83 -10.33 18.64
N THR A 40 -4.59 -9.45 19.62
CA THR A 40 -4.73 -8.02 19.44
C THR A 40 -3.73 -7.66 18.36
N LYS A 41 -4.21 -7.60 17.11
CA LYS A 41 -3.44 -7.14 15.96
C LYS A 41 -2.79 -5.83 16.36
N GLU A 42 -1.46 -5.83 16.50
CA GLU A 42 -0.74 -4.61 16.81
C GLU A 42 -1.12 -3.54 15.76
N PRO A 43 -1.42 -2.30 16.19
CA PRO A 43 -1.78 -1.25 15.27
C PRO A 43 -0.65 -1.05 14.26
N ASN A 44 -0.99 -0.98 12.96
CA ASN A 44 -0.01 -0.77 11.89
C ASN A 44 0.84 0.48 12.22
N PRO A 45 2.17 0.35 12.40
CA PRO A 45 3.01 1.48 12.77
C PRO A 45 3.12 2.53 11.65
N PHE A 46 2.72 2.17 10.43
CA PHE A 46 2.77 3.03 9.25
C PHE A 46 1.35 3.43 8.83
N PRO A 47 0.98 4.72 8.95
CA PRO A 47 -0.37 5.19 8.61
C PRO A 47 -0.79 4.94 7.16
N PHE A 48 0.19 4.81 6.28
CA PHE A 48 0.02 4.54 4.86
C PHE A 48 1.10 3.57 4.40
N TYR A 49 0.67 2.52 3.71
CA TYR A 49 1.51 1.59 2.97
C TYR A 49 0.79 1.23 1.67
N LYS A 50 1.52 1.25 0.55
CA LYS A 50 1.01 0.75 -0.72
C LYS A 50 2.13 0.07 -1.49
N ASN A 51 1.88 -1.16 -1.93
CA ASN A 51 2.71 -1.89 -2.88
C ASN A 51 2.13 -1.72 -4.29
N ILE A 52 2.99 -1.41 -5.25
CA ILE A 52 2.65 -1.14 -6.65
C ILE A 52 3.55 -2.01 -7.52
N GLU A 53 2.99 -3.10 -8.06
CA GLU A 53 3.69 -3.97 -8.98
C GLU A 53 3.71 -3.34 -10.38
N ILE A 54 4.90 -3.07 -10.92
CA ILE A 54 5.06 -2.54 -12.28
C ILE A 54 5.09 -3.69 -13.28
N LYS A 55 5.78 -4.77 -12.91
CA LYS A 55 5.87 -6.04 -13.64
C LYS A 55 6.33 -7.14 -12.66
N PRO A 56 6.19 -8.42 -13.00
CA PRO A 56 6.55 -9.51 -12.10
C PRO A 56 7.94 -9.36 -11.49
N GLY A 57 7.99 -9.27 -10.16
CA GLY A 57 9.23 -9.13 -9.39
C GLY A 57 9.84 -7.73 -9.34
N PHE A 58 9.22 -6.72 -9.97
CA PHE A 58 9.63 -5.31 -9.91
C PHE A 58 8.49 -4.45 -9.30
N ASN A 59 8.71 -3.95 -8.09
CA ASN A 59 7.70 -3.22 -7.33
C ASN A 59 8.22 -1.87 -6.84
N PHE A 60 7.29 -0.93 -6.69
CA PHE A 60 7.46 0.23 -5.83
C PHE A 60 6.59 0.11 -4.59
N GLU A 61 7.16 0.46 -3.44
CA GLU A 61 6.44 0.54 -2.19
C GLU A 61 6.55 1.96 -1.62
N VAL A 62 5.41 2.50 -1.20
CA VAL A 62 5.32 3.79 -0.53
C VAL A 62 4.93 3.56 0.92
N LEU A 63 5.83 3.93 1.83
CA LEU A 63 5.65 3.70 3.26
C LEU A 63 5.73 5.02 4.00
N SER A 64 4.63 5.48 4.60
CA SER A 64 4.66 6.71 5.41
C SER A 64 5.05 6.44 6.85
N TRP A 65 5.76 7.39 7.45
CA TRP A 65 6.10 7.38 8.87
C TRP A 65 5.91 8.77 9.49
N GLY A 66 6.03 8.84 10.81
CA GLY A 66 5.78 10.04 11.61
C GLY A 66 4.54 9.85 12.49
N LYS A 67 4.62 10.39 13.71
CA LYS A 67 3.57 10.30 14.74
C LYS A 67 3.04 11.70 15.01
N GLY A 68 1.72 11.85 14.99
CA GLY A 68 1.06 13.13 15.22
C GLY A 68 -0.19 13.28 14.36
N VAL A 69 -1.17 14.02 14.86
CA VAL A 69 -2.35 14.44 14.07
C VAL A 69 -1.99 15.49 13.02
N ASP A 70 -0.80 16.05 13.14
CA ASP A 70 -0.31 17.14 12.32
C ASP A 70 0.28 16.63 11.01
N THR A 71 0.11 17.43 9.97
CA THR A 71 0.53 17.18 8.59
C THR A 71 2.03 16.93 8.39
N LEU A 72 2.88 17.00 9.43
CA LEU A 72 4.34 16.83 9.28
C LEU A 72 4.75 15.36 9.40
N GLY A 73 5.77 14.96 8.64
CA GLY A 73 6.37 13.63 8.73
C GLY A 73 7.18 13.30 7.49
N GLY A 74 7.25 12.03 7.14
CA GLY A 74 7.93 11.60 5.92
C GLY A 74 7.33 10.35 5.30
N TYR A 75 7.98 9.87 4.26
CA TYR A 75 7.74 8.56 3.68
C TYR A 75 9.00 8.04 3.01
N LEU A 76 9.05 6.73 2.84
CA LEU A 76 10.04 6.04 2.03
C LEU A 76 9.42 5.70 0.68
N LEU A 77 10.21 5.87 -0.37
CA LEU A 77 10.00 5.20 -1.64
C LEU A 77 11.00 4.05 -1.70
N LEU A 78 10.49 2.85 -1.93
CA LEU A 78 11.29 1.63 -2.02
C LEU A 78 11.07 1.03 -3.40
N MET A 79 12.14 0.70 -4.10
CA MET A 79 12.11 -0.13 -5.31
C MET A 79 12.70 -1.48 -4.97
N SER A 80 11.99 -2.55 -5.35
CA SER A 80 12.47 -3.91 -5.26
C SER A 80 12.42 -4.59 -6.63
N ASP A 81 13.58 -5.04 -7.12
CA ASP A 81 13.73 -5.94 -8.27
C ASP A 81 14.27 -7.27 -7.75
N SER A 82 13.35 -8.17 -7.41
CA SER A 82 13.68 -9.47 -6.80
C SER A 82 14.36 -10.43 -7.78
N VAL A 83 14.14 -10.23 -9.09
CA VAL A 83 14.78 -11.04 -10.14
C VAL A 83 16.25 -10.70 -10.27
N LYS A 84 16.60 -9.41 -10.15
CA LYS A 84 17.99 -8.93 -10.25
C LYS A 84 18.68 -8.74 -8.90
N ASN A 85 17.98 -9.01 -7.80
CA ASN A 85 18.46 -8.74 -6.44
C ASN A 85 18.93 -7.27 -6.27
N ASN A 86 18.16 -6.34 -6.82
CA ASN A 86 18.47 -4.92 -6.81
C ASN A 86 17.38 -4.15 -6.05
N TYR A 87 17.81 -3.35 -5.09
CA TYR A 87 16.91 -2.60 -4.21
C TYR A 87 17.41 -1.16 -4.11
N LYS A 88 16.47 -0.21 -4.20
CA LYS A 88 16.76 1.22 -4.07
C LYS A 88 15.76 1.86 -3.15
N SER A 89 16.15 2.92 -2.48
CA SER A 89 15.23 3.70 -1.66
C SER A 89 15.62 5.15 -1.57
N ILE A 90 14.63 5.99 -1.34
CA ILE A 90 14.82 7.37 -0.89
C ILE A 90 13.89 7.68 0.28
N SER A 91 14.29 8.63 1.11
CA SER A 91 13.47 9.20 2.17
C SER A 91 13.04 10.61 1.79
N VAL A 92 11.77 10.92 2.00
CA VAL A 92 11.22 12.24 1.65
C VAL A 92 10.44 12.81 2.82
N GLU A 93 10.72 14.06 3.16
CA GLU A 93 9.93 14.83 4.12
C GLU A 93 8.63 15.31 3.46
N ARG A 94 7.54 15.35 4.24
CA ARG A 94 6.23 15.78 3.74
C ARG A 94 5.55 16.76 4.70
N LYS A 95 4.73 17.61 4.10
CA LYS A 95 3.69 18.41 4.76
C LYS A 95 2.35 18.03 4.15
N GLY A 96 1.62 17.14 4.81
CA GLY A 96 0.34 16.59 4.42
C GLY A 96 0.23 15.14 4.85
N ILE A 97 -0.97 14.59 4.76
CA ILE A 97 -1.25 13.16 4.96
C ILE A 97 -1.27 12.49 3.58
N ILE A 98 -0.56 11.37 3.40
CA ILE A 98 -0.63 10.62 2.15
C ILE A 98 -2.04 10.08 1.98
N ALA A 99 -2.67 10.42 0.86
CA ALA A 99 -4.01 9.94 0.51
C ALA A 99 -3.94 8.73 -0.41
N ASP A 100 -3.02 8.74 -1.38
CA ASP A 100 -2.82 7.63 -2.30
C ASP A 100 -1.42 7.70 -2.96
N ALA A 101 -1.04 6.61 -3.63
CA ALA A 101 0.11 6.57 -4.52
C ALA A 101 -0.15 5.66 -5.73
N TRP A 102 0.36 5.98 -6.90
CA TRP A 102 0.21 5.14 -8.10
C TRP A 102 1.37 5.36 -9.06
N ASN A 103 1.59 4.42 -9.97
CA ASN A 103 2.55 4.59 -11.06
C ASN A 103 1.84 4.92 -12.38
N MET A 104 2.55 5.62 -13.26
CA MET A 104 2.19 5.81 -14.66
C MET A 104 3.47 6.13 -15.44
N ASP A 105 3.54 5.73 -16.71
CA ASP A 105 4.56 6.16 -17.67
C ASP A 105 3.84 7.11 -18.63
N MET A 106 3.81 8.40 -18.29
CA MET A 106 2.95 9.37 -18.98
C MET A 106 3.54 9.82 -20.31
N ASP A 107 4.86 9.93 -20.40
CA ASP A 107 5.53 10.37 -21.62
C ASP A 107 5.99 9.21 -22.53
N ASN A 108 5.75 7.96 -22.11
CA ASN A 108 6.00 6.71 -22.84
C ASN A 108 7.48 6.49 -23.13
N ASP A 109 8.35 6.85 -22.20
CA ASP A 109 9.79 6.64 -22.32
C ASP A 109 10.26 5.30 -21.73
N GLY A 110 9.35 4.56 -21.07
CA GLY A 110 9.58 3.26 -20.46
C GLY A 110 10.13 3.32 -19.03
N ASN A 111 10.45 4.50 -18.52
CA ASN A 111 10.72 4.72 -17.11
C ASN A 111 9.37 4.95 -16.41
N PRO A 112 9.12 4.31 -15.26
CA PRO A 112 7.88 4.55 -14.53
C PRO A 112 8.00 5.81 -13.66
N GLU A 113 6.98 6.68 -13.70
CA GLU A 113 6.80 7.72 -12.69
C GLU A 113 5.90 7.23 -11.56
N LEU A 114 6.27 7.58 -10.34
CA LEU A 114 5.52 7.36 -9.12
C LEU A 114 4.91 8.68 -8.63
N TYR A 115 3.59 8.70 -8.53
CA TYR A 115 2.79 9.82 -8.05
C TYR A 115 2.39 9.53 -6.61
N VAL A 116 2.71 10.44 -5.70
CA VAL A 116 2.30 10.36 -4.30
C VAL A 116 1.43 11.55 -3.98
N GLN A 117 0.15 11.29 -3.70
CA GLN A 117 -0.86 12.30 -3.41
C GLN A 117 -0.94 12.57 -1.91
N TYR A 118 -1.02 13.85 -1.55
CA TYR A 118 -1.21 14.29 -0.17
C TYR A 118 -2.41 15.21 -0.03
N VAL A 119 -3.03 15.16 1.14
CA VAL A 119 -3.89 16.24 1.64
C VAL A 119 -3.02 17.17 2.49
N VAL A 120 -2.73 18.37 1.98
CA VAL A 120 -1.80 19.32 2.65
C VAL A 120 -2.49 20.15 3.72
N ARG A 121 -3.78 20.46 3.55
CA ARG A 121 -4.63 21.13 4.55
C ARG A 121 -6.09 20.90 4.23
N LYS A 122 -6.90 20.52 5.22
CA LYS A 122 -8.36 20.24 5.09
C LYS A 122 -8.66 19.29 3.92
N ASN A 123 -8.91 19.84 2.75
CA ASN A 123 -9.39 19.23 1.52
C ASN A 123 -8.54 19.64 0.29
N VAL A 124 -7.39 20.27 0.49
CA VAL A 124 -6.48 20.68 -0.58
C VAL A 124 -5.53 19.53 -0.89
N ASN A 125 -5.55 19.03 -2.12
CA ASN A 125 -4.62 18.00 -2.56
C ASN A 125 -3.36 18.59 -3.21
N ASP A 126 -2.27 17.84 -3.11
CA ASP A 126 -1.00 18.10 -3.77
C ASP A 126 -0.33 16.78 -4.22
N LEU A 127 0.65 16.87 -5.11
CA LEU A 127 1.38 15.72 -5.66
C LEU A 127 2.89 15.93 -5.56
N ASN A 128 3.60 14.90 -5.11
CA ASN A 128 5.01 14.71 -5.46
C ASN A 128 5.08 13.65 -6.57
N VAL A 129 5.95 13.88 -7.54
CA VAL A 129 6.18 12.96 -8.66
C VAL A 129 7.67 12.64 -8.71
N PHE A 130 7.98 11.36 -8.92
CA PHE A 130 9.34 10.88 -9.08
C PHE A 130 9.40 9.95 -10.28
N GLU A 131 10.34 10.16 -11.20
CA GLU A 131 10.69 9.18 -12.21
C GLU A 131 11.70 8.21 -11.62
N TYR A 132 11.58 6.92 -11.92
CA TYR A 132 12.63 5.96 -11.61
C TYR A 132 13.39 5.59 -12.89
N SER A 133 14.56 6.19 -13.07
CA SER A 133 15.44 5.94 -14.21
C SER A 133 16.88 5.75 -13.73
N ASN A 134 17.68 4.97 -14.46
CA ASN A 134 19.10 4.74 -14.16
C ASN A 134 19.45 4.31 -12.72
N GLY A 135 18.50 3.71 -11.99
CA GLY A 135 18.71 3.28 -10.62
C GLY A 135 18.56 4.36 -9.55
N SER A 136 18.00 5.52 -9.88
CA SER A 136 17.67 6.62 -8.96
C SER A 136 16.19 6.97 -9.03
N PHE A 137 15.71 7.64 -7.98
CA PHE A 137 14.42 8.32 -7.97
C PHE A 137 14.66 9.81 -8.19
N ASP A 138 14.28 10.29 -9.37
CA ASP A 138 14.50 11.67 -9.78
C ASP A 138 13.20 12.46 -9.58
N LYS A 139 13.26 13.48 -8.71
CA LYS A 139 12.06 14.27 -8.39
C LYS A 139 11.67 15.15 -9.56
N ILE A 140 10.44 15.00 -10.05
CA ILE A 140 9.84 15.89 -11.05
C ILE A 140 9.05 16.99 -10.34
N SER A 141 9.26 18.24 -10.76
CA SER A 141 8.49 19.37 -10.23
C SER A 141 7.05 19.33 -10.73
N PHE A 142 6.08 19.17 -9.82
CA PHE A 142 4.67 19.19 -10.17
C PHE A 142 4.10 20.62 -10.14
N PRO A 143 3.46 21.09 -11.22
CA PRO A 143 2.97 22.46 -11.29
C PRO A 143 1.70 22.62 -10.46
N GLY A 144 1.70 23.64 -9.60
CA GLY A 144 0.50 24.07 -8.87
C GLY A 144 -0.58 24.69 -9.78
N LEU A 145 -1.66 25.15 -9.17
CA LEU A 145 -2.71 25.88 -9.89
C LEU A 145 -2.17 27.20 -10.47
N LYS A 146 -2.65 27.59 -11.66
CA LYS A 146 -2.39 28.94 -12.23
C LYS A 146 -3.16 30.00 -11.43
N ASP A 147 -2.70 31.25 -11.45
CA ASP A 147 -3.23 32.31 -10.58
C ASP A 147 -4.72 32.62 -10.81
N ASN A 148 -5.18 32.49 -12.05
CA ASN A 148 -6.59 32.63 -12.40
C ASN A 148 -7.49 31.55 -11.76
N LEU A 149 -6.94 30.37 -11.48
CA LEU A 149 -7.64 29.27 -10.81
C LEU A 149 -7.51 29.36 -9.28
N LYS A 150 -6.45 29.99 -8.76
CA LYS A 150 -6.29 30.20 -7.32
C LYS A 150 -7.36 31.14 -6.76
N LYS A 151 -7.84 32.10 -7.56
CA LYS A 151 -8.90 33.02 -7.15
C LYS A 151 -10.22 32.24 -6.98
N GLY A 152 -10.70 32.14 -5.75
CA GLY A 152 -11.93 31.39 -5.43
C GLY A 152 -11.71 29.89 -5.21
N TYR A 153 -10.46 29.41 -5.20
CA TYR A 153 -10.16 28.01 -4.91
C TYR A 153 -10.19 27.74 -3.40
N GLU A 154 -10.96 26.73 -3.00
CA GLU A 154 -11.17 26.35 -1.59
C GLU A 154 -10.83 24.88 -1.28
N GLY A 155 -10.15 24.18 -2.19
CA GLY A 155 -9.87 22.74 -2.07
C GLY A 155 -10.95 21.87 -2.72
N ASN A 156 -11.08 20.63 -2.24
CA ASN A 156 -11.92 19.56 -2.80
C ASN A 156 -11.56 19.18 -4.24
N ASP A 157 -10.34 19.51 -4.65
CA ASP A 157 -9.83 19.10 -5.95
C ASP A 157 -9.57 17.60 -5.97
N LYS A 158 -9.59 17.00 -7.15
CA LYS A 158 -9.38 15.55 -7.30
C LYS A 158 -8.48 15.29 -8.50
N PHE A 159 -7.44 14.50 -8.28
CA PHE A 159 -6.64 13.94 -9.36
C PHE A 159 -7.30 12.68 -9.89
N PHE A 160 -7.24 12.48 -11.20
CA PHE A 160 -7.72 11.27 -11.86
C PHE A 160 -6.97 11.04 -13.16
N VAL A 161 -6.84 9.77 -13.54
CA VAL A 161 -6.25 9.37 -14.82
C VAL A 161 -7.37 9.02 -15.79
N LYS A 162 -7.27 9.53 -17.03
CA LYS A 162 -8.20 9.18 -18.11
C LYS A 162 -7.42 9.09 -19.42
N ASN A 163 -7.56 8.00 -20.15
CA ASN A 163 -6.89 7.78 -21.45
C ASN A 163 -5.36 7.98 -21.39
N GLY A 164 -4.70 7.59 -20.30
CA GLY A 164 -3.25 7.75 -20.10
C GLY A 164 -2.79 9.16 -19.71
N ASP A 165 -3.71 10.13 -19.63
CA ASP A 165 -3.39 11.48 -19.17
C ASP A 165 -3.81 11.69 -17.71
N LEU A 166 -3.08 12.54 -16.99
CA LEU A 166 -3.43 13.00 -15.64
C LEU A 166 -4.28 14.26 -15.71
N PHE A 167 -5.36 14.28 -14.94
CA PHE A 167 -6.24 15.42 -14.79
C PHE A 167 -6.42 15.81 -13.34
N ARG A 168 -6.81 17.07 -13.12
CA ARG A 168 -7.27 17.59 -11.83
C ARG A 168 -8.59 18.33 -12.01
N SER A 169 -9.64 17.90 -11.34
CA SER A 169 -10.87 18.69 -11.20
C SER A 169 -10.68 19.70 -10.07
N VAL A 170 -10.95 20.98 -10.32
CA VAL A 170 -10.72 22.09 -9.40
C VAL A 170 -12.02 22.88 -9.23
N PRO A 171 -12.67 22.79 -8.06
CA PRO A 171 -13.79 23.66 -7.72
C PRO A 171 -13.32 25.11 -7.52
N VAL A 172 -13.99 26.04 -8.17
CA VAL A 172 -13.72 27.48 -8.08
C VAL A 172 -15.01 28.21 -7.76
N VAL A 173 -15.01 28.90 -6.63
CA VAL A 173 -16.11 29.73 -6.15
C VAL A 173 -16.02 31.12 -6.79
N ASN A 174 -17.13 31.58 -7.36
CA ASN A 174 -17.28 32.92 -7.91
C ASN A 174 -18.43 33.63 -7.20
N VAL A 175 -18.21 34.88 -6.84
CA VAL A 175 -19.23 35.78 -6.27
C VAL A 175 -19.41 36.92 -7.25
N ASP A 176 -20.55 36.93 -7.93
CA ASP A 176 -20.95 38.01 -8.83
C ASP A 176 -22.29 38.58 -8.37
N SER A 177 -22.32 39.90 -8.17
CA SER A 177 -23.54 40.64 -7.83
C SER A 177 -24.33 40.05 -6.65
N GLY A 178 -23.62 39.51 -5.64
CA GLY A 178 -24.19 38.89 -4.44
C GLY A 178 -24.58 37.41 -4.57
N LYS A 179 -24.44 36.81 -5.76
CA LYS A 179 -24.70 35.38 -5.99
C LYS A 179 -23.41 34.58 -5.98
N THR A 180 -23.33 33.60 -5.08
CA THR A 180 -22.25 32.63 -5.04
C THR A 180 -22.54 31.46 -5.97
N THR A 181 -21.59 31.10 -6.82
CA THR A 181 -21.64 29.92 -7.68
C THR A 181 -20.33 29.15 -7.59
N THR A 182 -20.40 27.82 -7.70
CA THR A 182 -19.21 26.97 -7.75
C THR A 182 -19.13 26.32 -9.12
N LEU A 183 -18.05 26.60 -9.84
CA LEU A 183 -17.74 26.00 -11.14
C LEU A 183 -16.63 24.97 -10.95
N VAL A 184 -16.77 23.79 -11.56
CA VAL A 184 -15.69 22.79 -11.58
C VAL A 184 -14.93 22.92 -12.88
N LYS A 185 -13.66 23.31 -12.79
CA LYS A 185 -12.74 23.37 -13.92
C LYS A 185 -11.89 22.11 -13.97
N THR A 186 -11.54 21.65 -15.17
CA THR A 186 -10.69 20.48 -15.34
C THR A 186 -9.36 20.91 -15.95
N ILE A 187 -8.25 20.54 -15.30
CA ILE A 187 -6.90 20.78 -15.78
C ILE A 187 -6.34 19.47 -16.28
N LYS A 188 -5.81 19.44 -17.51
CA LYS A 188 -4.99 18.36 -18.03
C LYS A 188 -3.52 18.66 -17.76
N TYR A 189 -2.80 17.64 -17.28
CA TYR A 189 -1.35 17.64 -17.09
C TYR A 189 -0.74 16.72 -18.14
N ARG A 190 0.32 17.20 -18.80
CA ARG A 190 1.10 16.39 -19.74
C ARG A 190 2.56 16.47 -19.33
N LEU A 191 3.20 15.31 -19.26
CA LEU A 191 4.63 15.16 -19.04
C LEU A 191 5.36 15.00 -20.38
N SER A 192 6.58 15.49 -20.45
CA SER A 192 7.47 15.34 -21.60
C SER A 192 8.91 15.46 -21.09
N GLY A 193 9.60 14.34 -20.93
CA GLY A 193 10.77 14.26 -20.07
C GLY A 193 10.40 14.75 -18.66
N ASN A 194 11.33 15.44 -17.98
CA ASN A 194 11.12 15.87 -16.59
C ASN A 194 10.36 17.20 -16.44
N SER A 195 9.42 17.51 -17.33
CA SER A 195 8.68 18.79 -17.30
C SER A 195 7.19 18.63 -17.61
N PHE A 196 6.37 19.14 -16.69
CA PHE A 196 4.92 19.20 -16.87
C PHE A 196 4.48 20.46 -17.60
N SER A 197 3.50 20.29 -18.48
CA SER A 197 2.68 21.36 -19.06
C SER A 197 1.23 21.21 -18.61
N THR A 198 0.48 22.33 -18.58
CA THR A 198 -0.91 22.35 -18.11
C THR A 198 -1.84 23.14 -19.03
N SER A 199 -3.00 22.57 -19.32
CA SER A 199 -4.08 23.18 -20.08
C SER A 199 -5.43 22.98 -19.38
N GLU A 200 -6.29 24.01 -19.40
CA GLU A 200 -7.69 23.87 -18.95
C GLU A 200 -8.48 23.19 -20.08
N VAL A 201 -9.21 22.12 -19.76
CA VAL A 201 -10.09 21.42 -20.70
C VAL A 201 -11.37 22.23 -20.87
N LYS A 202 -11.71 22.58 -22.11
CA LYS A 202 -12.94 23.32 -22.38
C LYS A 202 -14.14 22.37 -22.42
N PRO A 203 -15.34 22.82 -22.01
CA PRO A 203 -16.55 22.01 -22.17
C PRO A 203 -16.75 21.63 -23.65
N GLY A 204 -16.76 20.33 -23.96
CA GLY A 204 -17.00 19.80 -25.31
C GLY A 204 -15.80 19.11 -25.99
N GLU A 205 -14.64 19.04 -25.34
CA GLU A 205 -13.48 18.21 -25.71
C GLU A 205 -13.42 16.91 -24.90
#